data_AF-A0AAV5IU79-F1
#
_entry.id   AF-A0AAV5IU79-F1
#
_cell.length_a   1.000
_cell.length_b   1.000
_cell.length_c   1.000
_cell.angle_alpha   90.00
_cell.angle_beta   90.00
_cell.angle_gamma   90.00
#
_symmetry.space_group_name_H-M   'P 1'
#
loop_
_entity.id
_entity.type
_entity.pdbx_description
1 polymer ?
#
loop_
_entity_poly.entity_id
_entity_poly.type
_entity_poly.pdbx_seq_one_letter_code
_entity_poly.pdbx_strand_id
1 'polypeptide(L)'
;MGEGFTYPVRTNFLEDVLEMTGHKLTSFNQMDDYGQDKVWKTQRQLTPCKRKNQITALVEDALNKSSFENYSSKACDSLACWMPDCIGFNLIEGVLCPICRKERPSAVLVFMTGWEDVSSLKAHPPFRRP
;
A
#
# COMPACT_ATOMS: atom_id res chain seq x y z
N MET A 1 -9.70 10.49 36.94
CA MET A 1 -9.00 9.82 35.81
C MET A 1 -9.76 10.26 34.57
N GLY A 2 -9.21 11.20 33.79
CA GLY A 2 -9.92 11.73 32.62
C GLY A 2 -9.85 10.72 31.49
N GLU A 3 -11.00 10.37 30.91
CA GLU A 3 -11.06 9.54 29.71
C GLU A 3 -10.44 10.29 28.54
N GLY A 4 -9.62 9.60 27.74
CA GLY A 4 -8.99 10.19 26.56
C GLY A 4 -10.04 10.58 25.52
N PHE A 5 -9.94 11.79 24.98
CA PHE A 5 -10.85 12.29 23.94
C PHE A 5 -10.21 12.15 22.56
N THR A 6 -10.91 11.50 21.63
CA THR A 6 -10.54 11.44 20.21
C THR A 6 -11.75 11.79 19.35
N TYR A 7 -11.49 12.40 18.19
CA TYR A 7 -12.52 12.61 17.17
C TYR A 7 -12.80 11.29 16.43
N PRO A 8 -14.02 11.08 15.89
CA PRO A 8 -14.34 9.88 15.14
C PRO A 8 -13.43 9.74 13.92
N VAL A 9 -12.71 8.62 13.82
CA VAL A 9 -11.80 8.30 12.71
C VAL A 9 -12.48 7.29 11.79
N ARG A 10 -12.57 7.61 10.50
CA ARG A 10 -13.03 6.66 9.48
C ARG A 10 -11.90 5.71 9.12
N THR A 11 -12.20 4.43 9.08
CA THR A 11 -11.27 3.37 8.65
C THR A 11 -11.63 2.95 7.24
N ASN A 12 -10.65 2.97 6.35
CA ASN A 12 -10.77 2.48 4.98
C ASN A 12 -9.82 1.29 4.82
N PHE A 13 -10.30 0.21 4.22
CA PHE A 13 -9.48 -0.94 3.86
C PHE A 13 -8.78 -0.72 2.51
N LEU A 14 -7.97 -1.69 2.08
CA LEU A 14 -7.23 -1.57 0.82
C LEU A 14 -8.18 -1.41 -0.37
N GLU A 15 -9.25 -2.18 -0.39
CA GLU A 15 -10.33 -2.13 -1.38
C GLU A 15 -10.97 -0.74 -1.47
N ASP A 16 -11.27 -0.12 -0.33
CA ASP A 16 -11.81 1.25 -0.25
C ASP A 16 -10.80 2.26 -0.81
N VAL A 17 -9.53 2.11 -0.45
CA VAL A 17 -8.46 3.00 -0.90
C VAL A 17 -8.26 2.90 -2.41
N LEU A 18 -8.28 1.69 -2.98
CA LEU A 18 -8.17 1.47 -4.43
C LEU A 18 -9.36 2.07 -5.17
N GLU A 19 -10.57 1.95 -4.61
CA GLU A 19 -11.78 2.56 -5.16
C GLU A 19 -11.72 4.10 -5.11
N MET A 20 -11.38 4.68 -3.96
CA MET A 20 -11.31 6.13 -3.74
C MET A 20 -10.22 6.81 -4.59
N THR A 21 -9.08 6.15 -4.74
CA THR A 21 -7.91 6.68 -5.47
C THR A 21 -7.97 6.36 -6.97
N GLY A 22 -8.67 5.29 -7.35
CA GLY A 22 -8.66 4.74 -8.70
C GLY A 22 -7.31 4.13 -9.10
N HIS A 23 -6.42 3.89 -8.12
CA HIS A 23 -5.10 3.32 -8.37
C HIS A 23 -5.25 1.86 -8.79
N LYS A 24 -4.62 1.47 -9.90
CA LYS A 24 -4.66 0.09 -10.40
C LYS A 24 -3.42 -0.65 -9.95
N LEU A 25 -3.57 -1.73 -9.19
CA LEU A 25 -2.45 -2.63 -8.87
C LEU A 25 -2.17 -3.57 -10.05
N THR A 26 -0.88 -3.75 -10.34
CA THR A 26 -0.38 -4.69 -11.35
C THR A 26 0.83 -5.42 -10.77
N SER A 27 1.16 -6.61 -11.27
CA SER A 27 2.33 -7.37 -10.77
C SER A 27 3.65 -6.60 -10.89
N PHE A 28 3.73 -5.62 -11.79
CA PHE A 28 4.93 -4.82 -12.03
C PHE A 28 4.99 -3.54 -11.19
N ASN A 29 3.86 -2.88 -10.93
CA ASN A 29 3.85 -1.63 -10.16
C ASN A 29 3.86 -1.83 -8.64
N GLN A 30 3.75 -3.08 -8.20
CA GLN A 30 3.89 -3.46 -6.79
C GLN A 30 5.35 -3.72 -6.41
N MET A 31 6.22 -3.87 -7.40
CA MET A 31 7.66 -3.93 -7.17
C MET A 31 8.15 -2.53 -6.83
N ASP A 32 9.00 -2.47 -5.82
CA ASP A 32 9.57 -1.22 -5.35
C ASP A 32 10.86 -0.91 -6.12
N ASP A 33 10.88 0.20 -6.85
CA ASP A 33 12.05 0.73 -7.54
C ASP A 33 12.79 1.82 -6.72
N TYR A 34 12.37 2.04 -5.47
CA TYR A 34 12.95 3.04 -4.58
C TYR A 34 14.18 2.48 -3.83
N GLY A 35 15.20 3.34 -3.68
CA GLY A 35 16.45 3.04 -2.97
C GLY A 35 17.62 2.70 -3.90
N GLN A 36 18.83 2.78 -3.37
CA GLN A 36 20.09 2.64 -4.15
C GLN A 36 20.36 1.24 -4.70
N ASP A 37 19.62 0.25 -4.22
CA ASP A 37 19.94 -1.14 -4.47
C ASP A 37 18.73 -1.78 -5.18
N LYS A 38 18.59 -1.37 -6.45
CA LYS A 38 17.56 -1.86 -7.37
C LYS A 38 17.73 -3.34 -7.67
N VAL A 39 18.93 -3.89 -7.50
CA VAL A 39 19.24 -5.28 -7.85
C VAL A 39 18.91 -6.21 -6.69
N TRP A 40 19.30 -5.92 -5.44
CA TRP A 40 18.99 -6.83 -4.32
C TRP A 40 17.50 -6.86 -3.92
N LYS A 41 16.75 -5.74 -4.04
CA LYS A 41 15.31 -5.71 -3.73
C LYS A 41 14.54 -6.52 -4.77
N THR A 42 14.77 -6.24 -6.04
CA THR A 42 14.19 -7.00 -7.15
C THR A 42 14.62 -8.47 -7.07
N GLN A 43 15.87 -8.77 -6.69
CA GLN A 43 16.34 -10.15 -6.52
C GLN A 43 15.73 -10.85 -5.29
N ARG A 44 15.46 -10.16 -4.18
CA ARG A 44 14.73 -10.72 -3.03
C ARG A 44 13.25 -10.93 -3.31
N GLN A 45 12.63 -10.05 -4.09
CA GLN A 45 11.22 -10.15 -4.48
C GLN A 45 11.00 -11.16 -5.64
N LEU A 46 11.98 -11.31 -6.55
CA LEU A 46 12.00 -12.32 -7.62
C LEU A 46 12.52 -13.68 -7.16
N THR A 47 13.25 -13.75 -6.04
CA THR A 47 13.54 -15.05 -5.41
C THR A 47 12.18 -15.61 -4.98
N PRO A 48 11.71 -16.74 -5.54
CA PRO A 48 10.47 -17.34 -5.07
C PRO A 48 10.67 -17.58 -3.59
N CYS A 49 9.93 -16.84 -2.74
CA CYS A 49 9.88 -17.11 -1.32
C CYS A 49 9.41 -18.56 -1.22
N LYS A 50 10.37 -19.49 -1.02
CA LYS A 50 10.14 -20.94 -1.02
C LYS A 50 9.16 -21.39 0.07
N ARG A 51 8.71 -20.47 0.92
CA ARG A 51 7.61 -20.65 1.84
C ARG A 51 6.49 -19.73 1.36
N LYS A 52 5.38 -20.31 0.91
CA LYS A 52 4.09 -19.61 0.93
C LYS A 52 3.92 -19.10 2.36
N ASN A 53 4.10 -17.80 2.58
CA ASN A 53 3.92 -17.23 3.90
C ASN A 53 2.46 -17.46 4.30
N GLN A 54 2.21 -17.89 5.54
CA GLN A 54 0.84 -18.19 5.99
C GLN A 54 -0.10 -16.98 5.79
N ILE A 55 0.46 -15.77 5.84
CA ILE A 55 -0.23 -14.51 5.55
C ILE A 55 -0.78 -14.50 4.13
N THR A 56 0.01 -14.87 3.13
CA THR A 56 -0.42 -14.91 1.72
C THR A 56 -1.60 -15.88 1.54
N ALA A 57 -1.54 -17.05 2.16
CA ALA A 57 -2.63 -18.03 2.11
C ALA A 57 -3.91 -17.53 2.82
N LEU A 58 -3.77 -16.87 3.97
CA LEU A 58 -4.89 -16.28 4.71
C LEU A 58 -5.52 -15.11 3.95
N VAL A 59 -4.70 -14.29 3.28
CA VAL A 59 -5.16 -13.18 2.44
C VAL A 59 -5.90 -13.70 1.21
N GLU A 60 -5.33 -14.67 0.49
CA GLU A 60 -6.02 -15.32 -0.65
C GLU A 60 -7.37 -15.93 -0.23
N ASP A 61 -7.42 -16.61 0.92
CA ASP A 61 -8.68 -17.18 1.45
C ASP A 61 -9.69 -16.08 1.83
N ALA A 62 -9.25 -14.99 2.45
CA ALA A 62 -10.10 -13.86 2.77
C ALA A 62 -10.65 -13.17 1.50
N LEU A 63 -9.79 -12.92 0.51
CA LEU A 63 -10.18 -12.33 -0.79
C LEU A 63 -11.18 -13.21 -1.54
N ASN A 64 -11.01 -14.54 -1.50
CA ASN A 64 -11.94 -15.48 -2.11
C ASN A 64 -13.30 -15.55 -1.38
N LYS A 65 -13.32 -15.30 -0.07
CA LYS A 65 -14.55 -15.31 0.74
C LYS A 65 -15.29 -13.98 0.72
N SER A 66 -14.60 -12.88 0.46
CA SER A 66 -15.20 -11.55 0.38
C SER A 66 -15.92 -11.36 -0.96
N SER A 67 -17.19 -10.96 -0.91
CA SER A 67 -17.93 -10.51 -2.08
C SER A 67 -17.59 -9.05 -2.39
N PHE A 68 -16.79 -8.81 -3.43
CA PHE A 68 -16.47 -7.46 -3.91
C PHE A 68 -17.54 -6.87 -4.85
N GLU A 69 -18.79 -7.34 -4.79
CA GLU A 69 -19.87 -6.95 -5.70
C GLU A 69 -20.21 -5.44 -5.66
N ASN A 70 -19.87 -4.76 -4.56
CA ASN A 70 -20.07 -3.32 -4.40
C ASN A 70 -18.90 -2.46 -4.90
N TYR A 71 -17.77 -3.07 -5.28
CA TYR A 71 -16.58 -2.36 -5.77
C TYR A 71 -16.51 -2.35 -7.29
N SER A 72 -15.79 -1.38 -7.85
CA SER A 72 -15.60 -1.33 -9.30
C SER A 72 -14.78 -2.52 -9.78
N SER A 73 -15.02 -2.95 -11.03
CA SER A 73 -14.21 -4.00 -11.67
C SER A 73 -12.71 -3.68 -11.62
N LYS A 74 -12.33 -2.40 -11.65
CA LYS A 74 -10.93 -1.98 -11.55
C LYS A 74 -10.32 -2.24 -10.17
N ALA A 75 -11.08 -2.00 -9.10
CA ALA A 75 -10.64 -2.29 -7.74
C ALA A 75 -10.54 -3.82 -7.53
N CYS A 76 -11.51 -4.59 -8.01
CA CYS A 76 -11.49 -6.05 -7.97
C CYS A 76 -10.26 -6.63 -8.72
N ASP A 77 -10.01 -6.18 -9.95
CA ASP A 77 -8.84 -6.61 -10.74
C ASP A 77 -7.52 -6.27 -10.05
N SER A 78 -7.47 -5.13 -9.36
CA SER A 78 -6.30 -4.68 -8.61
C SER A 78 -6.05 -5.56 -7.39
N LEU A 79 -7.10 -5.88 -6.63
CA LEU A 79 -7.03 -6.77 -5.47
C LEU A 79 -6.64 -8.19 -5.87
N ALA A 80 -7.13 -8.68 -7.02
CA ALA A 80 -6.74 -9.98 -7.55
C ALA A 80 -5.24 -10.05 -7.91
N CYS A 81 -4.65 -8.91 -8.28
CA CYS A 81 -3.22 -8.81 -8.57
C CYS A 81 -2.37 -8.50 -7.33
N TRP A 82 -2.96 -8.28 -6.15
CA TRP A 82 -2.25 -7.81 -4.97
C TRP A 82 -1.27 -8.87 -4.42
N MET A 83 -0.03 -8.44 -4.17
CA MET A 83 1.02 -9.24 -3.55
C MET A 83 1.23 -8.79 -2.09
N PRO A 84 0.72 -9.54 -1.09
CA PRO A 84 0.80 -9.14 0.32
C PRO A 84 2.24 -9.14 0.86
N ASP A 85 3.14 -9.88 0.23
CA ASP A 85 4.56 -9.95 0.60
C ASP A 85 5.36 -8.70 0.16
N CYS A 86 4.81 -7.88 -0.73
CA CYS A 86 5.52 -6.74 -1.36
C CYS A 86 4.61 -5.50 -1.40
N ILE A 87 4.41 -4.83 -0.26
CA ILE A 87 3.84 -3.48 -0.24
C ILE A 87 4.99 -2.48 -0.42
N GLY A 88 5.10 -1.93 -1.63
CA GLY A 88 6.14 -0.95 -2.00
C GLY A 88 5.69 0.50 -1.95
N PHE A 89 6.64 1.43 -2.09
CA PHE A 89 6.37 2.87 -2.12
C PHE A 89 5.52 3.33 -3.29
N ASN A 90 5.52 2.59 -4.40
CA ASN A 90 4.67 2.87 -5.56
C ASN A 90 3.17 2.92 -5.20
N LEU A 91 2.71 2.02 -4.32
CA LEU A 91 1.34 2.06 -3.81
C LEU A 91 1.11 3.30 -2.94
N ILE A 92 2.07 3.60 -2.05
CA ILE A 92 2.00 4.76 -1.15
C ILE A 92 1.93 6.05 -1.97
N GLU A 93 2.77 6.23 -2.98
CA GLU A 93 2.75 7.39 -3.87
C GLU A 93 1.44 7.46 -4.66
N GLY A 94 1.01 6.33 -5.23
CA GLY A 94 -0.23 6.21 -5.99
C GLY A 94 -1.48 6.55 -5.19
N VAL A 95 -1.46 6.32 -3.87
CA VAL A 95 -2.55 6.63 -2.94
C VAL A 95 -2.44 8.04 -2.39
N LEU A 96 -1.24 8.48 -2.02
CA LEU A 96 -1.03 9.80 -1.40
C LEU A 96 -1.22 10.94 -2.39
N CYS A 97 -0.82 10.80 -3.66
CA CYS A 97 -0.96 11.88 -4.63
C CYS A 97 -2.45 12.28 -4.85
N PRO A 98 -3.39 11.33 -5.06
CA PRO A 98 -4.82 11.64 -5.09
C PRO A 98 -5.37 12.24 -3.79
N ILE A 99 -4.96 11.72 -2.63
CA ILE A 99 -5.41 12.22 -1.32
C ILE A 99 -4.96 13.67 -1.13
N CYS A 100 -3.67 13.95 -1.30
CA CYS A 100 -3.11 15.30 -1.17
C CYS A 100 -3.70 16.31 -2.17
N ARG A 101 -4.20 15.86 -3.32
CA ARG A 101 -4.87 16.72 -4.31
C ARG A 101 -6.35 16.99 -4.02
N LYS A 102 -7.06 16.03 -3.41
CA LYS A 102 -8.50 16.10 -3.18
C LYS A 102 -8.86 16.63 -1.78
N GLU A 103 -8.00 16.39 -0.79
CA GLU A 103 -8.25 16.72 0.62
C GLU A 103 -7.80 18.13 0.99
N ARG A 104 -8.30 18.61 2.15
CA ARG A 104 -7.88 19.88 2.74
C ARG A 104 -6.44 19.81 3.25
N PRO A 105 -5.75 20.97 3.45
CA PRO A 105 -4.41 21.01 4.02
C PRO A 105 -4.38 20.25 5.35
N SER A 106 -3.71 19.10 5.34
CA SER A 106 -3.67 18.15 6.45
C SER A 106 -2.32 17.43 6.47
N ALA A 107 -1.96 16.90 7.63
CA ALA A 107 -0.75 16.09 7.76
C ALA A 107 -1.07 14.62 7.47
N VAL A 108 -0.25 13.98 6.66
CA VAL A 108 -0.31 12.55 6.41
C VAL A 108 0.72 11.85 7.30
N LEU A 109 0.30 10.80 8.00
CA LEU A 109 1.17 9.92 8.77
C LEU A 109 1.22 8.55 8.09
N VAL A 110 2.41 8.11 7.70
CA VAL A 110 2.65 6.80 7.08
C VAL A 110 3.43 5.93 8.05
N PHE A 111 2.91 4.74 8.35
CA PHE A 111 3.60 3.74 9.17
C PHE A 111 4.30 2.73 8.26
N MET A 112 5.62 2.58 8.42
CA MET A 112 6.45 1.62 7.68
C MET A 112 7.14 0.68 8.67
N THR A 113 7.47 -0.53 8.22
CA THR A 113 8.00 -1.61 9.07
C THR A 113 9.52 -1.55 9.29
N GLY A 114 10.26 -0.70 8.57
CA GLY A 114 11.71 -0.57 8.67
C GLY A 114 12.24 0.86 8.56
N TRP A 115 13.38 1.15 9.21
CA TRP A 115 14.07 2.44 9.12
C TRP A 115 14.55 2.74 7.69
N GLU A 116 15.07 1.74 6.99
CA GLU A 116 15.48 1.84 5.59
C GLU A 116 14.32 2.26 4.69
N ASP A 117 13.12 1.76 4.99
CA ASP A 117 11.92 2.10 4.25
C ASP A 117 11.49 3.56 4.51
N VAL A 118 11.51 3.98 5.77
CA VAL A 118 11.24 5.38 6.14
C VAL A 118 12.26 6.33 5.48
N SER A 119 13.54 5.97 5.49
CA SER A 119 14.63 6.75 4.90
C SER A 119 14.46 6.88 3.37
N SER A 120 14.10 5.77 2.71
CA SER A 120 13.85 5.74 1.26
C SER A 120 12.67 6.62 0.86
N LEU A 121 11.57 6.58 1.60
CA LEU A 121 10.40 7.45 1.36
C LEU A 121 10.75 8.93 1.52
N LYS A 122 11.50 9.27 2.57
CA LYS A 122 11.92 10.65 2.85
C LYS A 122 12.85 11.22 1.77
N ALA A 123 13.66 10.38 1.14
CA ALA A 123 14.57 10.78 0.07
C ALA A 123 13.84 11.04 -1.27
N HIS A 124 12.59 10.57 -1.42
CA HIS A 124 11.87 10.67 -2.68
C HIS A 124 11.37 12.10 -2.96
N PRO A 125 11.58 12.65 -4.17
CA PRO A 125 11.27 14.05 -4.50
C PRO A 125 9.87 14.56 -4.11
N PRO A 126 8.76 13.83 -4.33
CA PRO A 126 7.42 14.28 -3.93
C PRO A 126 7.19 14.37 -2.42
N PHE A 127 8.02 13.70 -1.59
CA PHE A 127 7.90 13.73 -0.13
C PHE A 127 9.06 14.46 0.56
N ARG A 128 10.05 14.90 -0.22
CA ARG A 128 11.18 15.69 0.28
C ARG A 128 10.67 17.08 0.61
N ARG A 129 10.71 17.44 1.91
CA ARG A 129 10.48 18.82 2.33
C ARG A 129 11.56 19.73 1.70
N PRO A 130 11.20 20.93 1.23
CA PRO A 130 12.17 21.90 0.71
C PRO A 130 13.22 22.27 1.76
#